data_AF-A0A8B4S3H8-F1
#
_entry.id   AF-A0A8B4S3H8-F1
#
_cell.length_a   1.000
_cell.length_b   1.000
_cell.length_c   1.000
_cell.angle_alpha   90.00
_cell.angle_beta   90.00
_cell.angle_gamma   90.00
#
_symmetry.space_group_name_H-M   'P 1'
#
loop_
_entity.id
_entity.type
_entity.pdbx_description
1 polymer ?
#
loop_
_entity_poly.entity_id
_entity_poly.type
_entity_poly.pdbx_seq_one_letter_code
_entity_poly.pdbx_strand_id
1 'polypeptide(L)'
;MSTEVIGVDLPLWAQILVAALVFAGSLIALMGSVGLLRLKSYFERVHAPSIIATMGCWLIMHATWIYFSVSGQGFVMHSVLIAIFIAVTVPITTIFLMRAALFRSRRAGESVPPTLSNLVRNEPLDEEEAAEADEKPAAHKA
;
A
#
# COMPACT_ATOMS: atom_id res chain seq x y z
N MET A 1 25.39 -5.19 41.64
CA MET A 1 25.28 -4.03 40.74
C MET A 1 24.09 -4.30 39.85
N SER A 2 22.91 -3.90 40.34
CA SER A 2 21.60 -4.24 39.81
C SER A 2 21.34 -3.43 38.55
N THR A 3 21.45 -4.06 37.39
CA THR A 3 20.76 -3.56 36.20
C THR A 3 19.32 -4.02 36.34
N GLU A 4 18.49 -3.21 36.98
CA GLU A 4 17.04 -3.29 36.78
C GLU A 4 16.80 -3.00 35.29
N VAL A 5 16.89 -4.07 34.49
CA VAL A 5 16.19 -4.13 33.23
C VAL A 5 14.74 -3.95 33.62
N ILE A 6 14.09 -2.94 33.05
CA ILE A 6 12.64 -2.75 33.09
C ILE A 6 12.05 -3.97 32.37
N GLY A 7 12.01 -5.10 33.07
CA GLY A 7 11.83 -6.42 32.52
C GLY A 7 10.48 -6.90 32.99
N VAL A 8 9.48 -6.72 32.16
CA VAL A 8 8.37 -7.66 32.17
C VAL A 8 9.01 -9.04 32.02
N ASP A 9 8.78 -9.96 32.97
CA ASP A 9 9.28 -11.35 32.92
C ASP A 9 8.64 -12.09 31.73
N LEU A 10 9.16 -11.80 30.54
CA LEU A 10 8.72 -12.37 29.29
C LEU A 10 9.57 -13.61 29.00
N PRO A 11 8.96 -14.72 28.58
CA PRO A 11 9.70 -15.90 28.20
C PRO A 11 10.66 -15.58 27.04
N LEU A 12 11.87 -16.15 27.09
CA LEU A 12 12.97 -15.83 26.16
C LEU A 12 12.57 -15.96 24.68
N TRP A 13 11.73 -16.95 24.35
CA TRP A 13 11.23 -17.15 22.99
C TRP A 13 10.42 -15.95 22.47
N ALA A 14 9.63 -15.29 23.33
CA ALA A 14 8.82 -14.15 22.96
C ALA A 14 9.69 -12.90 22.74
N GLN A 15 10.74 -12.73 23.54
CA GLN A 15 11.70 -11.63 23.36
C GLN A 15 12.41 -11.74 22.02
N ILE A 16 12.91 -12.93 21.67
CA ILE A 16 13.58 -13.19 20.40
C ILE A 16 12.63 -12.96 19.22
N LEU A 17 11.38 -13.45 19.33
CA LEU A 17 10.39 -13.31 18.28
C LEU A 17 10.02 -11.84 18.03
N VAL A 18 9.72 -11.08 19.09
CA VAL A 18 9.39 -9.64 18.99
C VAL A 18 10.58 -8.86 18.42
N ALA A 19 11.80 -9.11 18.90
CA ALA A 19 13.00 -8.48 18.39
C ALA A 19 13.20 -8.77 16.89
N ALA A 20 13.01 -10.03 16.46
CA ALA A 20 13.13 -10.41 15.06
C ALA A 20 12.09 -9.72 14.17
N LEU A 21 10.82 -9.63 14.61
CA LEU A 21 9.77 -8.95 13.84
C LEU A 21 10.03 -7.45 13.72
N VAL A 22 10.40 -6.78 14.81
CA VAL A 22 10.72 -5.33 14.80
C VAL A 22 11.95 -5.08 13.94
N PHE A 23 12.99 -5.91 14.06
CA PHE A 23 14.19 -5.79 13.24
C PHE A 23 13.86 -5.97 11.75
N ALA A 24 13.09 -7.00 11.39
CA ALA A 24 12.64 -7.20 10.01
C ALA A 24 11.81 -6.01 9.50
N GLY A 25 10.88 -5.48 10.31
CA GLY A 25 10.10 -4.28 9.98
C GLY A 25 10.98 -3.05 9.75
N SER A 26 12.01 -2.87 10.57
CA SER A 26 12.97 -1.76 10.44
C SER A 26 13.84 -1.88 9.18
N LEU A 27 14.29 -3.10 8.83
CA LEU A 27 15.02 -3.36 7.59
C LEU A 27 14.16 -3.08 6.36
N ILE A 28 12.88 -3.46 6.40
CA ILE A 28 11.92 -3.14 5.35
C ILE A 28 11.77 -1.63 5.21
N ALA A 29 11.54 -0.89 6.31
CA ALA A 29 11.45 0.58 6.28
C ALA A 29 12.73 1.24 5.73
N LEU A 30 13.91 0.70 6.07
CA LEU A 30 15.18 1.15 5.52
C LEU A 30 15.27 0.90 4.02
N MET A 31 14.88 -0.30 3.54
CA MET A 31 14.83 -0.61 2.11
C MET A 31 13.90 0.33 1.34
N GLY A 32 12.79 0.76 1.94
CA GLY A 32 11.87 1.73 1.30
C GLY A 32 12.47 3.11 1.18
N SER A 33 13.16 3.54 2.23
CA SER A 33 13.90 4.82 2.23
C SER A 33 15.01 4.82 1.18
N VAL A 34 15.73 3.70 1.03
CA VAL A 34 16.76 3.55 -0.02
C VAL A 34 16.12 3.45 -1.42
N GLY A 35 14.99 2.75 -1.56
CA GLY A 35 14.25 2.64 -2.82
C GLY A 35 13.80 4.01 -3.36
N LEU A 36 13.39 4.92 -2.48
CA LEU A 36 13.08 6.31 -2.82
C LEU A 36 14.26 7.05 -3.45
N LEU A 37 15.46 6.84 -2.91
CA LEU A 37 16.68 7.54 -3.35
C LEU A 37 17.24 6.98 -4.65
N ARG A 38 17.08 5.67 -4.88
CA ARG A 38 17.76 4.95 -5.98
C ARG A 38 16.95 4.90 -7.28
N LEU A 39 15.62 4.91 -7.23
CA LEU A 39 14.79 4.74 -8.43
C LEU A 39 14.84 5.98 -9.34
N LYS A 40 14.75 5.79 -10.66
CA LYS A 40 14.95 6.87 -11.65
C LYS A 40 13.67 7.64 -11.93
N SER A 41 12.54 6.93 -12.05
CA SER A 41 11.24 7.55 -12.35
C SER A 41 10.45 7.85 -11.08
N TYR A 42 9.68 8.94 -11.10
CA TYR A 42 8.70 9.25 -10.04
C TYR A 42 7.72 8.09 -9.83
N PHE A 43 7.22 7.49 -10.91
CA PHE A 43 6.24 6.41 -10.83
C PHE A 43 6.80 5.16 -10.13
N GLU A 44 8.08 4.84 -10.38
CA GLU A 44 8.77 3.76 -9.67
C GLU A 44 8.97 4.12 -8.19
N ARG A 45 9.37 5.37 -7.91
CA ARG A 45 9.58 5.87 -6.55
C ARG A 45 8.31 5.88 -5.70
N VAL A 46 7.13 6.06 -6.28
CA VAL A 46 5.90 6.05 -5.48
C VAL A 46 5.43 4.62 -5.19
N HIS A 47 5.80 3.63 -6.01
CA HIS A 47 5.38 2.24 -5.80
C HIS A 47 6.12 1.54 -4.65
N ALA A 48 7.45 1.67 -4.62
CA ALA A 48 8.29 0.99 -3.62
C ALA A 48 7.95 1.35 -2.15
N PRO A 49 7.79 2.63 -1.77
CA PRO A 49 7.50 3.03 -0.40
C PRO A 49 6.13 2.56 0.06
N SER A 50 5.15 2.48 -0.84
CA SER A 50 3.77 2.14 -0.48
C SER A 50 3.64 0.68 -0.08
N ILE A 51 4.30 -0.22 -0.81
CA ILE A 51 4.42 -1.65 -0.45
C ILE A 51 5.20 -1.81 0.85
N ILE A 52 6.30 -1.06 0.98
CA ILE A 52 7.21 -1.20 2.11
C ILE A 52 6.61 -0.66 3.41
N ALA A 53 5.95 0.50 3.37
CA ALA A 53 5.32 1.12 4.53
C ALA A 53 4.18 0.25 5.07
N THR A 54 3.39 -0.35 4.18
CA THR A 54 2.32 -1.27 4.60
C THR A 54 2.91 -2.55 5.19
N MET A 55 3.82 -3.24 4.49
CA MET A 55 4.42 -4.47 5.00
C MET A 55 5.17 -4.27 6.34
N GLY A 56 5.95 -3.19 6.46
CA GLY A 56 6.68 -2.86 7.68
C GLY A 56 5.77 -2.52 8.86
N CYS A 57 4.69 -1.77 8.61
CA CYS A 57 3.69 -1.46 9.63
C CYS A 57 2.98 -2.73 10.13
N TRP A 58 2.62 -3.64 9.23
CA TRP A 58 1.99 -4.91 9.59
C TRP A 58 2.90 -5.79 10.48
N LEU A 59 4.21 -5.85 10.19
CA LEU A 59 5.17 -6.58 11.03
C LEU A 59 5.30 -5.98 12.44
N ILE A 60 5.40 -4.65 12.53
CA ILE A 60 5.52 -3.95 13.82
C ILE A 60 4.22 -4.07 14.64
N MET A 61 3.06 -4.04 13.99
CA MET A 61 1.76 -4.29 14.62
C MET A 61 1.73 -5.70 15.23
N HIS A 62 2.15 -6.74 14.48
CA HIS A 62 2.20 -8.11 14.99
C HIS A 62 3.18 -8.26 16.15
N ALA A 63 4.35 -7.62 16.08
CA ALA A 63 5.31 -7.60 17.19
C ALA A 63 4.69 -6.99 18.47
N THR A 64 3.96 -5.89 18.30
CA THR A 64 3.25 -5.22 19.39
C THR A 64 2.20 -6.14 20.01
N TRP A 65 1.38 -6.81 19.19
CA TRP A 65 0.39 -7.77 19.70
C TRP A 65 1.02 -8.92 20.48
N ILE A 66 2.10 -9.52 19.95
CA ILE A 66 2.80 -10.62 20.63
C ILE A 66 3.34 -10.15 21.97
N TYR A 67 4.02 -9.00 22.01
CA TYR A 67 4.57 -8.43 23.24
C TYR A 67 3.48 -8.21 24.31
N PHE A 68 2.38 -7.54 23.94
CA PHE A 68 1.31 -7.23 24.88
C PHE A 68 0.48 -8.45 25.29
N SER A 69 0.29 -9.41 24.38
CA SER A 69 -0.38 -10.68 24.69
C SER A 69 0.39 -11.49 25.72
N VAL A 70 1.72 -11.51 25.65
CA VAL A 70 2.56 -12.24 26.61
C VAL A 70 2.77 -11.45 27.91
N SER A 71 2.73 -10.11 27.84
CA SER A 71 2.85 -9.23 29.02
C SER A 71 1.59 -9.19 29.91
N GLY A 72 0.48 -9.83 29.52
CA GLY A 72 -0.78 -9.83 30.28
C GLY A 72 -1.50 -8.48 30.39
N GLN A 73 -1.02 -7.45 29.67
CA GLN A 73 -1.52 -6.06 29.72
C GLN A 73 -2.76 -5.83 28.83
N GLY A 74 -3.30 -6.89 28.22
CA GLY A 74 -4.48 -6.83 27.36
C GLY A 74 -4.15 -6.47 25.89
N PHE A 75 -5.18 -6.51 25.05
CA PHE A 75 -5.04 -6.28 23.62
C PHE A 75 -4.91 -4.79 23.31
N VAL A 76 -3.83 -4.41 22.64
CA VAL A 76 -3.55 -3.02 22.28
C VAL A 76 -4.31 -2.64 21.02
N MET A 77 -5.50 -2.08 21.19
CA MET A 77 -6.37 -1.70 20.06
C MET A 77 -5.78 -0.55 19.21
N HIS A 78 -4.95 0.30 19.80
CA HIS A 78 -4.38 1.44 19.08
C HIS A 78 -3.39 1.02 17.98
N SER A 79 -2.65 -0.09 18.15
CA SER A 79 -1.69 -0.55 17.13
C SER A 79 -2.40 -1.02 15.86
N VAL A 80 -3.56 -1.66 16.04
CA VAL A 80 -4.46 -2.09 14.96
C VAL A 80 -5.01 -0.88 14.21
N LEU A 81 -5.46 0.12 14.96
CA LEU A 81 -5.99 1.36 14.39
C LEU A 81 -4.93 2.05 13.53
N ILE A 82 -3.69 2.15 14.02
CA ILE A 82 -2.55 2.70 13.27
C ILE A 82 -2.31 1.90 11.99
N ALA A 83 -2.28 0.56 12.08
CA ALA A 83 -2.04 -0.29 10.91
C ALA A 83 -3.13 -0.17 9.84
N ILE A 84 -4.40 -0.12 10.26
CA ILE A 84 -5.54 0.10 9.35
C ILE A 84 -5.46 1.48 8.71
N PHE A 85 -5.21 2.53 9.50
CA PHE A 85 -5.06 3.88 8.99
C PHE A 85 -3.93 3.96 7.97
N ILE A 86 -2.75 3.43 8.27
CA ILE A 86 -1.62 3.41 7.33
C ILE A 86 -1.97 2.59 6.08
N ALA A 87 -2.62 1.44 6.23
CA ALA A 87 -3.04 0.60 5.11
C ALA A 87 -4.03 1.28 4.17
N VAL A 88 -4.83 2.24 4.66
CA VAL A 88 -5.78 3.01 3.85
C VAL A 88 -5.15 4.31 3.33
N THR A 89 -4.47 5.06 4.19
CA THR A 89 -3.87 6.36 3.86
C THR A 89 -2.75 6.22 2.83
N VAL A 90 -1.90 5.20 2.94
CA VAL A 90 -0.76 5.02 2.01
C VAL A 90 -1.22 4.80 0.56
N PRO A 91 -2.14 3.88 0.24
CA PRO A 91 -2.68 3.73 -1.11
C PRO A 91 -3.42 4.98 -1.62
N ILE A 92 -4.23 5.63 -0.78
CA ILE A 92 -4.97 6.83 -1.19
C ILE A 92 -3.99 7.94 -1.58
N THR A 93 -3.04 8.27 -0.72
CA THR A 93 -2.02 9.29 -1.01
C THR A 93 -1.23 8.92 -2.27
N THR A 94 -0.87 7.65 -2.44
CA THR A 94 -0.17 7.14 -3.64
C THR A 94 -0.97 7.40 -4.92
N ILE A 95 -2.26 7.05 -4.95
CA ILE A 95 -3.12 7.25 -6.11
C ILE A 95 -3.25 8.74 -6.45
N PHE A 96 -3.45 9.60 -5.43
CA PHE A 96 -3.56 11.04 -5.63
C PHE A 96 -2.25 11.64 -6.16
N LEU A 97 -1.11 11.24 -5.60
CA LEU A 97 0.23 11.63 -6.06
C LEU A 97 0.52 11.18 -7.49
N MET A 98 0.12 9.96 -7.86
CA MET A 98 0.25 9.43 -9.23
C MET A 98 -0.59 10.24 -10.22
N ARG A 99 -1.84 10.57 -9.87
CA ARG A 99 -2.73 11.38 -10.70
C ARG A 99 -2.19 12.81 -10.88
N ALA A 100 -1.72 13.42 -9.81
CA ALA A 100 -1.11 14.75 -9.85
C ALA A 100 0.16 14.76 -10.71
N ALA A 101 1.00 13.73 -10.60
CA ALA A 101 2.20 13.61 -11.43
C ALA A 101 1.88 13.42 -12.91
N LEU A 102 0.91 12.56 -13.25
CA LEU A 102 0.44 12.42 -14.64
C LEU A 102 -0.08 13.74 -15.21
N PHE A 103 -0.85 14.50 -14.42
CA PHE A 103 -1.33 15.82 -14.85
C PHE A 103 -0.18 16.80 -15.08
N ARG A 104 0.83 16.81 -14.21
CA ARG A 104 2.04 17.62 -14.37
C ARG A 104 2.84 17.23 -15.61
N SER A 105 3.07 15.94 -15.84
CA SER A 105 3.80 15.43 -17.02
C SER A 105 3.08 15.74 -18.33
N ARG A 106 1.74 15.68 -18.37
CA ARG A 106 0.95 16.12 -19.55
C ARG A 106 1.19 17.59 -19.86
N ARG A 107 1.17 18.46 -18.85
CA ARG A 107 1.40 19.90 -19.03
C ARG A 107 2.84 20.21 -19.44
N ALA A 108 3.79 19.36 -19.06
CA ALA A 108 5.19 19.47 -19.48
C ALA A 108 5.44 18.95 -20.91
N GLY A 109 4.44 18.38 -21.58
CA GLY A 109 4.58 17.81 -22.93
C GLY A 109 5.29 16.46 -22.98
N GLU A 110 5.43 15.77 -21.84
CA GLU A 110 6.00 14.42 -21.80
C GLU A 110 5.05 13.39 -22.41
N SER A 111 5.61 12.34 -23.03
CA SER A 111 4.85 11.23 -23.61
C SER A 111 4.24 10.36 -22.50
N VAL A 112 3.02 10.69 -22.09
CA VAL A 112 2.26 9.92 -21.09
C VAL A 112 1.00 9.30 -21.71
N PRO A 113 0.46 8.22 -21.13
CA PRO A 113 -0.71 7.54 -21.68
C PRO A 113 -1.92 8.48 -21.85
N PRO A 114 -2.72 8.30 -22.93
CA PRO A 114 -3.93 9.06 -23.17
C PRO A 114 -4.93 8.89 -22.01
N THR A 115 -5.79 9.89 -21.82
CA THR A 115 -6.85 9.83 -20.80
C THR A 115 -7.89 8.78 -21.20
N LEU A 116 -8.51 8.12 -20.21
CA LEU A 116 -9.59 7.15 -20.46
C LEU A 116 -10.77 7.77 -21.25
N SER A 117 -11.03 9.07 -21.03
CA SER A 117 -12.04 9.84 -21.77
C SER A 117 -11.75 9.98 -23.28
N ASN A 118 -10.50 9.78 -23.70
CA ASN A 118 -10.13 9.77 -25.12
C ASN A 118 -10.09 8.35 -25.71
N LEU A 119 -10.08 7.29 -24.88
CA LEU A 119 -10.15 5.91 -25.35
C LEU A 119 -11.59 5.46 -25.59
N VAL A 120 -12.50 5.79 -24.67
CA VAL A 120 -13.94 5.60 -24.89
C VAL A 120 -14.47 6.93 -25.37
N ARG A 121 -14.47 7.10 -26.70
CA ARG A 121 -15.18 8.23 -27.31
C ARG A 121 -16.65 8.04 -26.98
N ASN A 122 -17.22 8.93 -26.17
CA ASN A 122 -18.65 8.97 -25.92
C ASN A 122 -19.34 9.66 -27.11
N GLU A 123 -19.13 9.12 -28.32
CA GLU A 123 -20.01 9.40 -29.43
C GLU A 123 -21.34 8.71 -29.10
N PRO A 124 -22.45 9.45 -29.02
CA PRO A 124 -23.75 8.81 -28.86
C PRO A 124 -23.90 7.86 -30.05
N LEU A 125 -24.14 6.58 -29.77
CA LEU A 125 -24.46 5.62 -30.82
C LEU A 125 -25.59 6.20 -31.65
N ASP A 126 -25.34 6.36 -32.94
CA ASP A 126 -26.32 6.69 -33.95
C ASP A 126 -27.51 5.76 -33.71
N GLU A 127 -28.75 6.27 -33.81
CA GLU A 127 -29.95 5.44 -33.60
C GLU A 127 -29.95 4.21 -34.54
N GLU A 128 -29.23 4.27 -35.66
CA GLU A 128 -28.97 3.16 -36.59
C GLU A 128 -28.00 2.09 -36.03
N GLU A 129 -26.93 2.46 -35.33
CA GLU A 129 -25.96 1.51 -34.74
C GLU A 129 -26.52 0.83 -33.48
N ALA A 130 -27.38 1.54 -32.73
CA ALA A 130 -28.13 0.97 -31.61
C ALA A 130 -29.23 0.00 -32.07
N ALA A 131 -29.86 0.27 -33.23
CA ALA A 131 -30.82 -0.65 -33.84
C ALA A 131 -30.14 -1.91 -34.41
N GLU A 132 -28.93 -1.80 -34.96
CA GLU A 132 -28.17 -2.95 -35.48
C GLU A 132 -27.64 -3.87 -34.36
N ALA A 133 -27.37 -3.32 -33.16
CA ALA A 133 -26.95 -4.09 -31.99
C ALA A 133 -28.08 -4.92 -31.36
N ASP A 134 -29.35 -4.48 -31.48
CA ASP A 134 -30.53 -5.21 -31.01
C ASP A 134 -30.99 -6.28 -32.02
N GLU A 135 -30.70 -6.08 -33.32
CA GLU A 135 -31.08 -7.00 -34.40
C GLU A 135 -30.20 -8.26 -34.52
N LYS A 136 -28.99 -8.27 -33.94
CA LYS A 136 -28.14 -9.48 -33.92
C LYS A 136 -28.41 -10.30 -32.65
N PRO A 137 -29.32 -11.31 -32.66
CA PRO A 137 -29.42 -12.23 -31.55
C PRO A 137 -28.07 -12.94 -31.40
N ALA A 138 -27.61 -13.03 -30.15
CA ALA A 138 -26.37 -13.68 -29.74
C ALA A 138 -26.27 -15.11 -30.30
N ALA A 139 -25.75 -15.22 -31.52
CA ALA A 139 -25.36 -16.48 -32.09
C ALA A 139 -23.90 -16.74 -31.67
N HIS A 140 -23.75 -17.89 -30.99
CA HIS A 140 -22.51 -18.60 -30.66
C HIS A 140 -21.88 -18.25 -29.29
N LYS A 141 -21.57 -19.22 -28.42
CA LYS A 141 -21.27 -20.64 -28.65
C LYS A 141 -21.32 -21.39 -27.32
N ALA A 142 -21.91 -22.59 -27.33
CA ALA A 142 -21.84 -23.59 -26.26
C ALA A 142 -20.41 -24.13 -26.07
#